data_AF-A0A7H4Q4H1-F1
#
_entry.id   AF-A0A7H4Q4H1-F1
#
_cell.length_a   1.000
_cell.length_b   1.000
_cell.length_c   1.000
_cell.angle_alpha   90.00
_cell.angle_beta   90.00
_cell.angle_gamma   90.00
#
_symmetry.space_group_name_H-M   'P 1'
#
loop_
_entity.id
_entity.type
_entity.pdbx_description
1 polymer ?
#
loop_
_entity_poly.entity_id
_entity_poly.type
_entity_poly.pdbx_seq_one_letter_code
_entity_poly.pdbx_strand_id
1 'polypeptide(L)'
;MRKDLDWLAQNWERKQLASLSAYNAAFYSALQNLLNDCANSQDVALVIEGTLGKVADGYAHMLDVEPEELAIDPWVALRRLGEIQERLRSAGIT
;
A
#
# COMPACT_ATOMS: atom_id res chain seq x y z
N MET A 1 -1.51 -2.02 11.13
CA MET A 1 -2.10 -2.62 9.92
C MET A 1 -3.22 -1.75 9.37
N ARG A 2 -4.39 -1.64 10.02
CA ARG A 2 -5.50 -0.79 9.56
C ARG A 2 -5.05 0.64 9.21
N LYS A 3 -4.36 1.31 10.15
CA LYS A 3 -3.79 2.66 9.96
C LYS A 3 -2.85 2.78 8.74
N ASP A 4 -2.03 1.76 8.51
CA ASP A 4 -1.06 1.75 7.41
C ASP A 4 -1.75 1.55 6.06
N LEU A 5 -2.77 0.68 6.01
CA LEU A 5 -3.62 0.49 4.85
C LEU A 5 -4.46 1.75 4.54
N ASP A 6 -5.02 2.40 5.58
CA ASP A 6 -5.75 3.67 5.41
C ASP A 6 -4.83 4.78 4.90
N TRP A 7 -3.61 4.89 5.44
CA TRP A 7 -2.59 5.84 4.94
C TRP A 7 -2.26 5.59 3.48
N LEU A 8 -2.08 4.32 3.10
CA LEU A 8 -1.77 3.94 1.72
C LEU A 8 -2.95 4.26 0.78
N ALA A 9 -4.19 3.99 1.19
CA ALA A 9 -5.38 4.26 0.38
C ALA A 9 -5.61 5.76 0.19
N GLN A 10 -5.44 6.56 1.25
CA GLN A 10 -5.53 8.02 1.16
C GLN A 10 -4.47 8.60 0.22
N ASN A 11 -3.24 8.08 0.29
CA ASN A 11 -2.18 8.47 -0.63
C ASN A 11 -2.54 8.13 -2.08
N TRP A 12 -3.06 6.92 -2.30
CA TRP A 12 -3.45 6.46 -3.62
C TRP A 12 -4.52 7.36 -4.25
N GLU A 13 -5.50 7.78 -3.44
CA GLU A 13 -6.57 8.67 -3.85
C GLU A 13 -6.06 10.10 -4.10
N ARG A 14 -5.36 10.70 -3.13
CA ARG A 14 -4.85 12.08 -3.23
C ARG A 14 -3.92 12.27 -4.43
N LYS A 15 -3.07 11.28 -4.70
CA LYS A 15 -2.11 11.29 -5.80
C LYS A 15 -2.72 10.78 -7.12
N GLN A 16 -4.00 10.42 -7.13
CA GLN A 16 -4.73 9.87 -8.27
C GLN A 16 -3.99 8.70 -8.94
N LEU A 17 -3.32 7.85 -8.15
CA LEU A 17 -2.47 6.81 -8.69
C LEU A 17 -3.29 5.73 -9.42
N ALA A 18 -4.54 5.52 -9.00
CA ALA A 18 -5.46 4.57 -9.63
C ALA A 18 -5.69 4.83 -11.13
N SER A 19 -5.67 6.10 -11.58
CA SER A 19 -5.90 6.44 -12.99
C SER A 19 -4.66 6.29 -13.88
N LEU A 20 -3.48 6.03 -13.30
CA LEU A 20 -2.23 5.97 -14.07
C LEU A 20 -2.05 4.66 -14.84
N SER A 21 -2.67 3.56 -14.38
CA SER A 21 -2.62 2.27 -15.08
C SER A 21 -3.68 1.30 -14.59
N ALA A 22 -3.99 0.29 -15.41
CA ALA A 22 -4.88 -0.81 -15.01
C ALA A 22 -4.37 -1.55 -13.77
N TYR A 23 -3.04 -1.68 -13.62
CA TYR A 23 -2.44 -2.27 -12.43
C TYR A 23 -2.73 -1.44 -11.18
N ASN A 24 -2.56 -0.11 -11.24
CA ASN A 24 -2.82 0.76 -10.10
C ASN A 24 -4.30 0.81 -9.72
N ALA A 25 -5.20 0.72 -10.70
CA ALA A 25 -6.63 0.62 -10.45
C ALA A 25 -6.97 -0.70 -9.72
N ALA A 26 -6.42 -1.83 -10.19
CA ALA A 26 -6.61 -3.13 -9.55
C ALA A 26 -6.02 -3.15 -8.13
N PHE A 27 -4.81 -2.63 -7.94
CA PHE A 27 -4.17 -2.51 -6.63
C PHE A 27 -5.02 -1.68 -5.66
N TYR A 28 -5.53 -0.54 -6.11
CA TYR A 28 -6.40 0.29 -5.29
C TYR A 28 -7.69 -0.41 -4.91
N SER A 29 -8.32 -1.11 -5.86
CA SER A 29 -9.53 -1.90 -5.60
C SER A 29 -9.26 -2.99 -4.56
N ALA A 30 -8.16 -3.72 -4.68
CA ALA A 30 -7.78 -4.76 -3.71
C ALA A 30 -7.49 -4.16 -2.32
N LEU A 31 -6.85 -2.99 -2.26
CA LEU A 31 -6.63 -2.25 -1.02
C LEU A 31 -7.95 -1.81 -0.38
N GLN A 32 -8.91 -1.32 -1.16
CA GLN A 32 -10.25 -0.99 -0.68
C GLN A 32 -10.99 -2.24 -0.18
N ASN A 33 -10.86 -3.38 -0.85
CA ASN A 33 -11.46 -4.63 -0.39
C ASN A 33 -10.88 -5.08 0.96
N LEU A 34 -9.56 -4.92 1.17
CA LEU A 34 -8.92 -5.17 2.46
C LEU A 34 -9.45 -4.24 3.55
N LEU A 35 -9.64 -2.96 3.24
CA LEU A 35 -10.17 -1.96 4.17
C LEU A 35 -11.65 -2.17 4.51
N ASN A 36 -12.41 -2.83 3.62
CA ASN A 36 -13.82 -3.13 3.82
C ASN A 36 -14.06 -4.57 4.33
N ASP A 37 -13.01 -5.27 4.76
CA ASP A 37 -13.04 -6.65 5.25
C ASP A 37 -13.72 -7.62 4.26
N CYS A 38 -13.63 -7.35 2.95
CA CYS A 38 -14.22 -8.14 1.87
C CYS A 38 -13.18 -8.67 0.86
N ALA A 39 -11.89 -8.52 1.17
CA ALA A 39 -10.80 -9.04 0.35
C ALA A 39 -10.83 -10.56 0.24
N ASN A 40 -10.66 -11.05 -0.98
CA ASN A 40 -10.35 -12.45 -1.24
C ASN A 40 -8.83 -12.69 -1.27
N SER A 41 -8.40 -13.93 -1.49
CA SER A 41 -6.98 -14.29 -1.55
C SER A 41 -6.22 -13.60 -2.70
N GLN A 42 -6.87 -13.31 -3.82
CA GLN A 42 -6.25 -12.57 -4.93
C GLN A 42 -6.04 -11.10 -4.59
N ASP A 43 -6.99 -10.47 -3.89
CA ASP A 43 -6.84 -9.09 -3.42
C ASP A 43 -5.63 -8.98 -2.48
N VAL A 44 -5.52 -9.92 -1.54
CA VAL A 44 -4.42 -9.96 -0.58
C VAL A 44 -3.08 -10.16 -1.29
N ALA A 45 -3.01 -11.12 -2.21
CA ALA A 45 -1.82 -11.36 -3.02
C ALA A 45 -1.41 -10.12 -3.82
N LEU A 46 -2.37 -9.42 -4.44
CA LEU A 46 -2.12 -8.22 -5.21
C LEU A 46 -1.56 -7.08 -4.34
N VAL A 47 -2.10 -6.89 -3.12
CA VAL A 47 -1.58 -5.86 -2.22
C VAL A 47 -0.18 -6.23 -1.71
N ILE A 48 0.08 -7.50 -1.39
CA ILE A 48 1.42 -8.00 -1.02
C ILE A 48 2.42 -7.74 -2.16
N GLU A 49 2.08 -8.09 -3.40
CA GLU A 49 2.96 -7.90 -4.55
C GLU A 49 3.20 -6.41 -4.84
N GLY A 50 2.16 -5.59 -4.74
CA GLY A 50 2.29 -4.16 -4.98
C GLY A 50 3.18 -3.48 -3.95
N THR A 51 2.96 -3.76 -2.67
CA THR A 51 3.70 -3.15 -1.56
C THR A 51 5.18 -3.53 -1.49
N LEU A 52 5.61 -4.66 -2.08
CA LEU A 52 7.03 -5.03 -2.21
C LEU A 52 7.64 -4.65 -3.57
N GLY A 53 6.83 -4.61 -4.62
CA GLY A 53 7.30 -4.42 -5.99
C GLY A 53 6.90 -3.06 -6.55
N LYS A 54 5.96 -3.06 -7.50
CA LYS A 54 5.65 -1.88 -8.33
C LYS A 54 5.28 -0.62 -7.54
N VAL A 55 4.64 -0.75 -6.37
CA VAL A 55 4.30 0.42 -5.55
C VAL A 55 5.52 0.95 -4.81
N ALA A 56 6.29 0.07 -4.17
CA ALA A 56 7.54 0.44 -3.51
C ALA A 56 8.53 1.09 -4.48
N ASP A 57 8.78 0.46 -5.63
CA ASP A 57 9.78 0.93 -6.58
C ASP A 57 9.28 2.13 -7.41
N GLY A 58 8.01 2.14 -7.79
CA GLY A 58 7.45 3.09 -8.75
C GLY A 58 6.82 4.34 -8.14
N TYR A 59 6.27 4.24 -6.93
CA TYR A 59 5.41 5.28 -6.37
C TYR A 59 5.72 5.67 -4.92
N ALA A 60 6.63 4.99 -4.22
CA ALA A 60 6.93 5.31 -2.83
C ALA A 60 7.36 6.77 -2.63
N HIS A 61 8.11 7.33 -3.58
CA HIS A 61 8.54 8.73 -3.57
C HIS A 61 7.39 9.75 -3.74
N MET A 62 6.22 9.29 -4.20
CA MET A 62 5.03 10.13 -4.36
C MET A 62 4.13 10.11 -3.12
N LEU A 63 4.35 9.18 -2.18
CA LEU A 63 3.52 9.03 -1.00
C LEU A 63 3.84 10.14 0.01
N ASP A 64 2.82 10.87 0.43
CA ASP A 64 2.89 11.88 1.47
C ASP A 64 3.21 11.23 2.82
N VAL A 65 4.26 11.75 3.43
CA VAL A 65 4.68 11.44 4.80
C VAL A 65 4.93 12.75 5.52
N GLU A 66 4.60 12.79 6.80
CA GLU A 66 4.80 13.98 7.62
C GLU A 66 6.29 14.39 7.64
N PRO A 67 6.62 15.69 7.51
CA PRO A 67 8.00 16.16 7.48
C PRO A 67 8.83 15.72 8.70
N GLU A 68 8.21 15.63 9.87
CA GLU A 68 8.86 15.20 11.10
C GLU A 68 9.26 13.72 11.03
N GLU A 69 8.43 12.89 10.39
CA GLU A 69 8.75 11.48 10.18
C GLU A 69 9.87 11.30 9.15
N LEU A 70 9.86 12.10 8.08
CA LEU A 70 10.92 12.12 7.07
C LEU A 70 12.27 12.58 7.65
N ALA A 71 12.25 13.53 8.59
CA ALA A 71 13.45 14.00 9.27
C ALA A 71 14.09 12.91 10.16
N ILE A 72 13.28 11.99 10.68
CA ILE A 72 13.74 10.86 11.51
C ILE A 72 14.15 9.67 10.63
N ASP A 73 13.34 9.35 9.62
CA ASP A 73 13.62 8.31 8.65
C ASP A 73 13.24 8.73 7.22
N PRO A 74 14.25 9.00 6.37
CA PRO A 74 14.05 9.26 4.94
C PRO A 74 13.37 8.11 4.18
N TRP A 75 13.41 6.89 4.72
CA TRP A 75 12.88 5.67 4.09
C TRP A 75 11.52 5.24 4.64
N VAL A 76 10.86 6.09 5.44
CA VAL A 76 9.63 5.74 6.17
C VAL A 76 8.50 5.24 5.25
N ALA A 77 8.36 5.77 4.04
CA ALA A 77 7.37 5.30 3.07
C ALA A 77 7.64 3.85 2.66
N LEU A 78 8.88 3.52 2.28
CA LEU A 78 9.29 2.16 1.93
C LEU A 78 9.18 1.21 3.11
N ARG A 79 9.55 1.66 4.31
CA ARG A 79 9.41 0.88 5.53
C ARG A 79 7.96 0.52 5.81
N ARG A 80 7.03 1.49 5.74
CA ARG A 80 5.58 1.25 5.93
C ARG A 80 5.02 0.27 4.90
N LEU A 81 5.44 0.38 3.63
CA LEU A 81 5.04 -0.57 2.59
C LEU A 81 5.54 -2.00 2.91
N GLY A 82 6.79 -2.13 3.35
CA GLY A 82 7.34 -3.41 3.82
C GLY A 82 6.60 -3.98 5.03
N GLU A 83 6.25 -3.15 6.02
CA GLU A 83 5.47 -3.57 7.19
C GLU A 83 4.06 -4.04 6.82
N ILE A 84 3.40 -3.38 5.86
CA ILE A 84 2.11 -3.85 5.31
C ILE A 84 2.28 -5.23 4.69
N GLN A 85 3.28 -5.38 3.82
CA GLN A 85 3.55 -6.63 3.14
C GLN A 85 3.82 -7.78 4.11
N GLU A 86 4.67 -7.56 5.11
CA GLU A 86 5.05 -8.58 6.10
C GLU A 86 3.84 -9.02 6.91
N ARG A 87 3.06 -8.06 7.42
CA ARG A 87 1.85 -8.35 8.20
C ARG A 87 0.80 -9.11 7.40
N LEU A 88 0.60 -8.76 6.12
CA LEU A 88 -0.33 -9.49 5.26
C LEU A 88 0.12 -10.93 5.00
N ARG A 89 1.43 -11.18 4.85
CA ARG A 89 1.96 -12.55 4.74
C ARG A 89 1.79 -13.34 6.04
N SER A 90 2.06 -12.73 7.19
CA SER A 90 1.94 -13.38 8.50
C SER A 90 0.49 -13.64 8.92
N ALA A 91 -0.47 -12.90 8.36
CA ALA A 91 -1.90 -13.09 8.62
C ALA A 91 -2.48 -14.39 8.02
N GLY A 92 -1.68 -15.18 7.28
CA GLY A 92 -2.04 -16.56 6.95
C GLY A 92 -3.09 -16.71 5.85
N ILE A 93 -3.09 -15.83 4.85
CA ILE A 93 -3.88 -16.03 3.62
C ILE A 93 -3.00 -16.81 2.63
N THR A 94 -2.84 -18.11 2.91
CA THR A 94 -2.33 -19.14 1.99
C THR A 94 -3.44 -20.11 1.68
#